data_AF-A0A925FUN5-F1
#
_entry.id   AF-A0A925FUN5-F1
#
_cell.length_a   1.000
_cell.length_b   1.000
_cell.length_c   1.000
_cell.angle_alpha   90.00
_cell.angle_beta   90.00
_cell.angle_gamma   90.00
#
_symmetry.space_group_name_H-M   'P 1'
#
loop_
_entity.id
_entity.type
_entity.pdbx_description
1 polymer ?
#
loop_
_entity_poly.entity_id
_entity_poly.type
_entity_poly.pdbx_seq_one_letter_code
_entity_poly.pdbx_strand_id
1 'polypeptide(L)' 'FAELLIEKGSIAVNGISLTAFNVGTSYFSVAIIPYTYEHTNMNRLKTGDTVNLEFDIIGKYLVRRLQLQDQKSK' A
#
# COMPACT_ATOMS: atom_id res chain seq x y z
N PHE A 1 -7.01 0.68 -6.10
CA PHE A 1 -6.32 1.03 -4.85
C PHE A 1 -5.44 2.28 -4.97
N ALA A 2 -5.14 2.77 -6.19
CA ALA A 2 -4.27 3.92 -6.40
C ALA A 2 -4.67 5.19 -5.62
N GLU A 3 -5.96 5.42 -5.34
CA GLU A 3 -6.42 6.55 -4.52
C GLU A 3 -5.96 6.51 -3.05
N LEU A 4 -5.53 5.33 -2.56
CA LEU A 4 -5.09 5.09 -1.18
C LEU A 4 -3.56 4.95 -1.05
N LEU A 5 -2.83 5.00 -2.16
CA LEU A 5 -1.38 4.82 -2.18
C LEU A 5 -0.71 5.98 -2.91
N ILE A 6 0.28 6.60 -2.26
CA ILE A 6 1.02 7.71 -2.84
C ILE A 6 2.48 7.32 -3.08
N GLU A 7 3.10 7.94 -4.08
CA GLU A 7 4.53 7.76 -4.37
C GLU A 7 5.38 8.11 -3.14
N LYS A 8 6.32 7.24 -2.77
CA LYS A 8 7.12 7.31 -1.54
C LYS A 8 6.31 7.21 -0.23
N GLY A 9 5.04 6.82 -0.31
CA GLY A 9 4.20 6.53 0.84
C GLY A 9 4.48 5.15 1.45
N SER A 10 3.85 4.90 2.59
CA SER A 10 3.93 3.62 3.29
C SER A 10 2.85 2.65 2.80
N ILE A 11 3.20 1.38 2.69
CA ILE A 11 2.27 0.27 2.44
C ILE A 11 2.72 -0.96 3.24
N ALA A 12 1.77 -1.67 3.82
CA ALA A 12 2.04 -2.95 4.47
C ALA A 12 1.72 -4.11 3.52
N VAL A 13 2.71 -4.98 3.29
CA VAL A 13 2.56 -6.19 2.48
C VAL A 13 2.80 -7.40 3.38
N ASN A 14 1.79 -8.25 3.56
CA ASN A 14 1.80 -9.33 4.56
C ASN A 14 2.16 -8.83 5.98
N GLY A 15 1.76 -7.60 6.32
CA GLY A 15 2.07 -6.95 7.60
C GLY A 15 3.47 -6.32 7.69
N ILE A 16 4.27 -6.38 6.62
CA ILE A 16 5.61 -5.79 6.57
C ILE A 16 5.51 -4.37 6.02
N SER A 17 5.91 -3.39 6.81
CA SER A 17 5.92 -1.98 6.41
C SER A 17 7.02 -1.73 5.37
N LEU A 18 6.63 -1.19 4.21
CA LEU A 18 7.51 -0.92 3.07
C LEU A 18 7.19 0.45 2.46
N THR A 19 8.18 1.02 1.77
CA THR A 19 8.00 2.24 0.98
C THR A 19 7.59 1.89 -0.45
N ALA A 20 6.50 2.47 -0.93
CA ALA A 20 6.02 2.30 -2.29
C ALA A 20 6.71 3.24 -3.29
N PHE A 21 7.03 2.71 -4.46
CA PHE A 21 7.64 3.40 -5.59
C PHE A 21 6.93 3.04 -6.89
N ASN A 22 7.08 3.87 -7.93
CA ASN A 22 6.49 3.63 -9.25
C ASN A 22 4.99 3.29 -9.16
N VAL A 23 4.23 4.08 -8.40
CA VAL A 23 2.81 3.82 -8.16
C VAL A 23 2.01 4.11 -9.44
N GLY A 24 1.43 3.06 -10.02
CA GLY A 24 0.50 3.14 -11.14
C GLY A 24 -0.96 2.89 -10.71
N THR A 25 -1.85 2.75 -11.68
CA THR A 25 -3.29 2.54 -11.40
C THR A 25 -3.58 1.20 -10.73
N SER A 26 -2.83 0.16 -11.10
CA SER A 26 -3.02 -1.23 -10.66
C SER A 26 -1.73 -1.93 -10.23
N TYR A 27 -0.63 -1.19 -10.10
CA TYR A 27 0.66 -1.75 -9.70
C TYR A 27 1.44 -0.75 -8.85
N PHE A 28 2.40 -1.26 -8.10
CA PHE A 28 3.43 -0.49 -7.42
C PHE A 28 4.68 -1.37 -7.26
N SER A 29 5.80 -0.74 -6.95
CA SER A 29 7.06 -1.40 -6.63
C SER A 29 7.45 -1.12 -5.18
N VAL A 30 8.23 -2.01 -4.59
CA VAL A 30 8.86 -1.85 -3.29
C VAL A 30 10.30 -2.31 -3.39
N ALA A 31 11.19 -1.69 -2.64
CA ALA A 31 12.56 -2.16 -2.47
C ALA A 31 12.64 -3.01 -1.21
N ILE A 32 13.19 -4.22 -1.32
CA ILE A 32 13.40 -5.12 -0.18
C ILE A 32 14.90 -5.11 0.15
N ILE A 33 15.24 -4.69 1.37
CA ILE A 33 16.62 -4.74 1.88
C ILE A 33 16.96 -6.15 2.39
N PRO A 34 18.25 -6.53 2.48
CA PRO A 34 18.66 -7.88 2.85
C PRO A 34 18.05 -8.38 4.16
N TYR A 35 18.06 -7.55 5.20
CA TYR A 35 17.48 -7.91 6.49
C TYR A 35 15.98 -8.27 6.38
N THR A 36 15.19 -7.46 5.67
CA THR A 36 13.76 -7.71 5.44
C THR A 36 13.55 -8.97 4.60
N TYR A 37 14.38 -9.21 3.59
CA TYR A 37 14.31 -10.42 2.79
C TYR A 37 14.56 -11.67 3.64
N GLU A 38 15.59 -11.66 4.47
CA GLU A 38 16.01 -12.81 5.29
C GLU A 38 15.08 -13.09 6.47
N HIS A 39 14.51 -12.06 7.09
CA HIS A 39 13.77 -12.17 8.36
C HIS A 39 12.25 -12.10 8.21
N THR A 40 11.72 -12.10 6.98
CA THR A 40 10.28 -12.07 6.75
C THR A 40 9.85 -13.11 5.71
N ASN A 41 8.56 -13.23 5.43
CA ASN A 41 8.07 -14.17 4.42
C ASN A 41 8.36 -13.75 2.96
N MET A 42 9.00 -12.59 2.75
CA MET A 42 9.34 -12.07 1.42
C MET A 42 10.26 -13.01 0.63
N ASN A 43 11.19 -13.72 1.30
CA ASN A 43 12.07 -14.71 0.66
C ASN A 43 11.35 -15.96 0.12
N ARG A 44 10.08 -16.17 0.49
CA ARG A 44 9.30 -17.33 0.06
C ARG A 44 8.32 -16.99 -1.06
N LEU A 45 8.09 -15.70 -1.32
CA LEU A 45 7.16 -15.25 -2.34
C LEU A 45 7.71 -15.50 -3.74
N LYS A 46 6.83 -15.94 -4.64
CA LYS A 46 7.08 -16.13 -6.06
C LYS A 46 6.10 -15.33 -6.89
N THR A 47 6.45 -15.09 -8.15
CA THR A 47 5.53 -14.48 -9.11
C THR A 47 4.24 -15.28 -9.19
N GLY A 48 3.11 -14.60 -9.01
CA GLY A 48 1.77 -15.21 -8.98
C GLY A 48 1.23 -15.47 -7.57
N ASP A 49 2.06 -15.40 -6.53
CA ASP A 49 1.58 -15.52 -5.15
C ASP A 49 0.71 -14.33 -4.75
N THR A 50 -0.35 -14.61 -4.00
CA THR A 50 -1.19 -13.59 -3.40
C THR A 50 -0.57 -13.05 -2.11
N VAL A 51 -0.73 -11.76 -1.86
CA VAL A 51 -0.29 -11.11 -0.62
C VAL A 51 -1.41 -10.28 -0.01
N ASN A 52 -1.37 -10.11 1.30
CA ASN A 52 -2.27 -9.19 1.98
C ASN A 52 -1.72 -7.76 1.85
N LEU A 53 -2.56 -6.82 1.40
CA LEU A 53 -2.21 -5.41 1.28
C LEU A 53 -2.98 -4.59 2.31
N GLU A 54 -2.27 -3.81 3.10
CA GLU A 54 -2.85 -2.82 3.99
C GLU A 54 -2.34 -1.42 3.62
N PHE A 55 -3.28 -0.55 3.25
CA PHE A 55 -3.02 0.84 2.88
C PHE A 55 -3.03 1.75 4.11
N ASP A 56 -2.23 2.81 4.05
CA ASP A 56 -2.15 3.83 5.09
C ASP A 56 -3.53 4.37 5.46
N ILE A 57 -3.76 4.50 6.77
CA ILE A 57 -4.99 5.00 7.34
C ILE A 57 -5.28 6.44 6.91
N ILE A 58 -4.26 7.25 6.63
CA ILE A 58 -4.42 8.63 6.17
C ILE A 58 -5.21 8.68 4.85
N GLY A 59 -4.91 7.79 3.90
CA GLY A 59 -5.66 7.68 2.65
C GLY A 59 -7.14 7.37 2.90
N LYS A 60 -7.43 6.43 3.81
CA LYS A 60 -8.80 6.07 4.18
C LYS A 60 -9.55 7.24 4.82
N TYR A 61 -8.91 7.99 5.71
CA TYR A 61 -9.51 9.18 6.32
C TYR A 61 -9.78 10.30 5.32
N LEU A 62 -8.87 10.53 4.37
CA LEU A 62 -9.06 11.53 3.31
C LEU A 62 -10.25 11.18 2.42
N VAL A 63 -10.29 9.94 1.92
CA VAL A 63 -11.42 9.45 1.11
C VAL A 63 -12.73 9.57 1.89
N ARG A 64 -12.75 9.15 3.16
CA ARG A 64 -13.94 9.27 4.01
C ARG A 64 -14.38 10.73 4.20
N ARG A 65 -13.45 11.66 4.39
CA ARG A 65 -13.74 13.09 4.54
C ARG A 65 -14.36 13.68 3.28
N LEU A 66 -13.81 13.36 2.10
CA LEU A 66 -14.34 13.84 0.82
C LEU A 66 -15.76 13.33 0.58
N GLN A 67 -16.01 12.04 0.81
CA GLN A 67 -17.36 11.46 0.72
C GLN A 67 -18.38 12.17 1.62
N LEU A 68 -17.98 12.54 2.84
CA LEU A 68 -18.84 13.24 3.78
C LEU A 68 -19.09 14.70 3.38
N GLN A 69 -18.17 15.35 2.68
CA GLN A 69 -18.36 16.71 2.15
C GLN A 69 -19.33 16.72 0.97
N ASP A 70 -19.21 15.75 0.05
CA ASP A 70 -20.13 15.61 -1.09
C ASP A 70 -21.57 15.34 -0.66
N GLN A 71 -21.76 14.66 0.48
CA GLN A 71 -23.09 14.43 1.08
C GLN A 71 -23.71 15.68 1.69
N LYS A 72 -22.90 16.65 2.14
CA LYS A 72 -23.40 17.92 2.73
C LYS A 72 -23.76 18.96 1.68
N SER A 73 -23.19 18.84 0.48
CA SER A 73 -23.47 19.73 -0.67
C SER A 73 -24.66 19.27 -1.52
N LYS A 74 -25.29 18.14 -1.18
CA LYS A 74 -26.53 17.64 -1.77
C LYS A 74 -27.67 17.80 -0.77
#